data_AF-A0A2D0S5Y3-F1
#
_entry.id   AF-A0A2D0S5Y3-F1
#
_cell.length_a   1.000
_cell.length_b   1.000
_cell.length_c   1.000
_cell.angle_alpha   90.00
_cell.angle_beta   90.00
_cell.angle_gamma   90.00
#
_symmetry.space_group_name_H-M   'P 1'
#
loop_
_entity.id
_entity.type
_entity.pdbx_description
1 polymer ?
#
loop_
_entity_poly.entity_id
_entity_poly.type
_entity_poly.pdbx_seq_one_letter_code
_entity_poly.pdbx_strand_id
1 'polypeptide(L)'
;MMMTTMVTMKQTETQYNNGYVQEEYMLPEDEWDRDLLLYPAWEKQQRKTFTAWCNSHLRKAGTQIENIEEDFRNGLKLMLLLEVISGIVMRRFHSIYSF
;
A
#
# COMPACT_ATOMS: atom_id res chain seq x y z
N MET A 1 39.93 -61.24 -17.75
CA MET A 1 41.29 -61.19 -18.31
C MET A 1 41.57 -59.74 -18.66
N MET A 2 42.64 -59.20 -18.07
CA MET A 2 43.03 -57.80 -18.22
C MET A 2 43.35 -57.49 -19.69
N MET A 3 43.08 -56.26 -20.14
CA MET A 3 44.11 -55.27 -20.48
C MET A 3 43.53 -54.16 -21.37
N THR A 4 43.49 -52.98 -20.77
CA THR A 4 43.82 -51.68 -21.34
C THR A 4 44.41 -51.70 -22.76
N THR A 5 43.74 -51.01 -23.68
CA THR A 5 44.42 -50.38 -24.83
C THR A 5 44.26 -48.88 -24.68
N MET A 6 45.38 -48.19 -24.53
CA MET A 6 45.43 -46.75 -24.41
C MET A 6 44.97 -46.05 -25.68
N VAL A 7 44.34 -44.91 -25.44
CA VAL A 7 43.94 -43.85 -26.35
C VAL A 7 45.13 -43.41 -27.22
N THR A 8 44.92 -43.25 -28.54
CA THR A 8 45.69 -42.27 -29.34
C THR A 8 44.72 -41.43 -30.15
N MET A 9 44.63 -40.16 -29.75
CA MET A 9 43.76 -39.12 -30.30
C MET A 9 44.17 -38.70 -31.72
N LYS A 10 43.18 -38.51 -32.60
CA LYS A 10 43.15 -37.38 -33.56
C LYS A 10 41.74 -36.80 -33.64
N GLN A 11 41.48 -35.96 -32.63
CA GLN A 11 40.78 -34.67 -32.66
C GLN A 11 39.89 -34.37 -33.88
N THR A 12 38.59 -34.62 -33.72
CA THR A 12 37.56 -33.76 -34.32
C THR A 12 36.74 -33.22 -33.16
N GLU A 13 37.05 -31.99 -32.75
CA GLU A 13 36.37 -31.29 -31.66
C GLU A 13 34.91 -31.03 -32.03
N THR A 14 34.00 -31.76 -31.40
CA THR A 14 32.68 -31.20 -31.10
C THR A 14 32.74 -30.78 -29.65
N GLN A 15 33.01 -29.50 -29.42
CA GLN A 15 32.95 -28.90 -28.09
C GLN A 15 31.50 -28.98 -27.60
N TYR A 16 31.19 -30.02 -26.84
CA TYR A 16 30.04 -29.99 -25.93
C TYR A 16 30.37 -28.98 -24.84
N ASN A 17 29.98 -27.74 -25.08
CA ASN A 17 30.06 -26.67 -24.11
C ASN A 17 29.06 -26.99 -22.99
N ASN A 18 29.48 -27.80 -22.01
CA ASN A 18 28.77 -27.93 -20.75
C ASN A 18 29.10 -26.72 -19.88
N GLY A 19 28.70 -25.55 -20.38
CA GLY A 19 28.61 -24.35 -19.58
C GLY A 19 27.54 -24.60 -18.55
N TYR A 20 27.94 -25.06 -17.38
CA TYR A 20 27.16 -24.85 -16.16
C TYR A 20 27.09 -23.33 -16.00
N VAL A 21 26.12 -22.72 -16.67
CA VAL A 21 25.54 -21.47 -16.25
C VAL A 21 25.01 -21.81 -14.87
N GLN A 22 25.73 -21.35 -13.85
CA GLN A 22 25.17 -21.19 -12.54
C GLN A 22 23.98 -20.26 -12.77
N GLU A 23 22.78 -20.85 -12.94
CA GLU A 23 21.54 -20.13 -12.67
C GLU A 23 21.69 -19.73 -11.21
N GLU A 24 22.28 -18.55 -11.01
CA GLU A 24 22.05 -17.73 -9.85
C GLU A 24 20.54 -17.70 -9.75
N TYR A 25 20.00 -18.53 -8.87
CA TYR A 25 18.58 -18.52 -8.54
C TYR A 25 18.28 -17.05 -8.32
N MET A 26 17.51 -16.47 -9.24
CA MET A 26 16.83 -15.23 -8.99
C MET A 26 15.91 -15.57 -7.81
N LEU A 27 16.44 -15.43 -6.59
CA LEU A 27 15.62 -15.26 -5.42
C LEU A 27 14.61 -14.21 -5.85
N PRO A 28 13.31 -14.46 -5.73
CA PRO A 28 12.33 -13.41 -5.93
C PRO A 28 12.69 -12.31 -4.92
N GLU A 29 13.47 -11.33 -5.34
CA GLU A 29 13.69 -10.11 -4.59
C GLU A 29 12.30 -9.49 -4.47
N ASP A 30 11.78 -9.67 -3.26
CA ASP A 30 10.86 -8.78 -2.59
C ASP A 30 9.39 -8.81 -3.02
N GLU A 31 8.71 -9.91 -2.72
CA GLU A 31 7.27 -9.82 -2.36
C GLU A 31 7.06 -8.90 -1.14
N TRP A 32 8.07 -8.76 -0.27
CA TRP A 32 8.01 -7.92 0.93
C TRP A 32 8.27 -6.42 0.68
N ASP A 33 8.99 -6.02 -0.37
CA ASP A 33 9.13 -4.60 -0.75
C ASP A 33 7.88 -4.07 -1.45
N ARG A 34 7.07 -4.96 -2.01
CA ARG A 34 5.74 -4.59 -2.52
C ARG A 34 4.84 -4.07 -1.41
N ASP A 35 4.89 -4.65 -0.23
CA ASP A 35 4.11 -4.17 0.92
C ASP A 35 4.57 -2.79 1.38
N LEU A 36 5.89 -2.54 1.44
CA LEU A 36 6.44 -1.22 1.80
C LEU A 36 6.00 -0.09 0.87
N LEU A 37 5.70 -0.38 -0.41
CA LEU A 37 5.09 0.57 -1.36
C LEU A 37 3.55 0.57 -1.35
N LEU A 38 2.90 -0.53 -0.99
CA LEU A 38 1.44 -0.65 -0.97
C LEU A 38 0.82 0.11 0.22
N TYR A 39 1.45 0.03 1.41
CA TYR A 39 0.95 0.69 2.63
C TYR A 39 0.81 2.21 2.45
N PRO A 40 1.81 2.95 1.93
CA PRO A 40 1.69 4.40 1.71
C PRO A 40 0.65 4.79 0.65
N ALA A 41 0.49 3.98 -0.40
CA ALA A 41 -0.47 4.27 -1.47
C ALA A 41 -1.91 4.07 -1.00
N TRP A 42 -2.15 2.97 -0.27
CA TRP A 42 -3.45 2.66 0.30
C TRP A 42 -3.91 3.74 1.29
N GLU A 43 -3.05 4.12 2.22
CA GLU A 43 -3.36 5.15 3.22
C GLU A 43 -3.66 6.50 2.55
N LYS A 44 -2.88 6.88 1.53
CA LYS A 44 -3.13 8.11 0.76
C LYS A 44 -4.48 8.07 0.04
N GLN A 45 -4.86 6.92 -0.52
CA GLN A 45 -6.15 6.76 -1.19
C GLN A 45 -7.30 6.80 -0.18
N GLN A 46 -7.16 6.13 0.97
CA GLN A 46 -8.12 6.17 2.05
C GLN A 46 -8.34 7.61 2.52
N ARG A 47 -7.26 8.36 2.81
CA ARG A 47 -7.34 9.76 3.22
C ARG A 47 -8.11 10.60 2.20
N LYS A 48 -7.80 10.48 0.90
CA LYS A 48 -8.53 11.20 -0.15
C LYS A 48 -10.01 10.86 -0.19
N THR A 49 -10.34 9.56 -0.18
CA THR A 49 -11.73 9.10 -0.25
C THR A 49 -12.52 9.54 0.98
N PHE A 50 -11.94 9.41 2.18
CA PHE A 50 -12.59 9.83 3.43
C PHE A 50 -12.79 11.35 3.49
N THR A 51 -11.79 12.16 3.09
CA THR A 51 -11.92 13.61 3.02
C THR A 51 -13.06 14.02 2.07
N ALA A 52 -13.12 13.43 0.87
CA ALA A 52 -14.20 13.71 -0.08
C ALA A 52 -15.58 13.30 0.45
N TRP A 53 -15.67 12.15 1.11
CA TRP A 53 -16.91 11.67 1.73
C TRP A 53 -17.39 12.62 2.85
N CYS A 54 -16.48 13.06 3.73
CA CYS A 54 -16.80 14.04 4.77
C CYS A 54 -17.33 15.34 4.16
N ASN A 55 -16.66 15.86 3.12
CA ASN A 55 -17.07 17.09 2.44
C ASN A 55 -18.43 16.96 1.74
N SER A 56 -18.81 15.77 1.27
CA SER A 56 -20.15 15.53 0.70
C SER A 56 -21.29 15.76 1.71
N HIS A 57 -21.01 15.53 2.99
CA HIS A 57 -21.95 15.78 4.09
C HIS A 57 -21.82 17.19 4.65
N LEU A 58 -20.60 17.65 4.91
CA LEU A 58 -20.33 18.96 5.54
C LEU A 58 -20.68 20.15 4.65
N ARG A 59 -20.71 19.98 3.32
CA ARG A 59 -21.14 21.04 2.39
C ARG A 59 -22.56 21.53 2.67
N LYS A 60 -23.44 20.66 3.19
CA LYS A 60 -24.81 21.02 3.60
C LYS A 60 -24.84 21.96 4.81
N ALA A 61 -23.78 21.95 5.62
CA ALA A 61 -23.61 22.79 6.80
C ALA A 61 -22.68 24.00 6.55
N GLY A 62 -22.29 24.25 5.28
CA GLY A 62 -21.46 25.40 4.91
C GLY A 62 -20.00 25.31 5.36
N THR A 63 -19.49 24.10 5.65
CA THR A 63 -18.09 23.89 6.06
C THR A 63 -17.41 22.77 5.28
N GLN A 64 -16.09 22.67 5.39
CA GLN A 64 -15.27 21.65 4.74
C GLN A 64 -14.03 21.31 5.57
N ILE A 65 -13.40 20.20 5.22
CA ILE A 65 -12.12 19.74 5.73
C ILE A 65 -11.11 19.55 4.60
N GLU A 66 -9.85 19.80 4.88
CA GLU A 66 -8.72 19.59 3.97
C GLU A 66 -7.79 18.51 4.52
N ASN A 67 -7.45 18.59 5.81
CA ASN A 67 -6.61 17.62 6.50
C ASN A 67 -7.40 16.95 7.62
N ILE A 68 -7.78 15.68 7.41
CA ILE A 68 -8.62 14.93 8.35
C ILE A 68 -8.00 14.79 9.75
N GLU A 69 -6.67 14.76 9.86
CA GLU A 69 -5.95 14.61 11.14
C GLU A 69 -5.99 15.90 11.97
N GLU A 70 -5.95 17.05 11.30
CA GLU A 70 -5.93 18.37 11.95
C GLU A 70 -7.34 18.92 12.15
N ASP A 71 -8.19 18.85 11.11
CA ASP A 71 -9.52 19.45 11.10
C ASP A 71 -10.50 18.80 12.06
N PHE A 72 -10.33 17.50 12.36
CA PHE A 72 -11.14 16.80 13.35
C PHE A 72 -10.53 16.79 14.75
N ARG A 73 -9.32 17.32 14.93
CA ARG A 73 -8.58 17.25 16.20
C ARG A 73 -9.31 17.87 17.39
N ASN A 74 -10.05 18.96 17.16
CA ASN A 74 -10.82 19.64 18.21
C ASN A 74 -12.22 19.03 18.42
N GLY A 75 -12.61 18.03 17.63
CA GLY A 75 -13.89 17.34 17.71
C GLY A 75 -15.12 18.09 17.18
N LEU A 76 -15.06 19.40 16.92
CA LEU A 76 -16.23 20.20 16.52
C LEU A 76 -16.78 19.77 15.15
N LYS A 77 -15.92 19.71 14.13
CA LYS A 77 -16.31 19.26 12.78
C LYS A 77 -16.70 17.78 12.76
N LEU A 78 -16.11 16.96 13.64
CA LEU A 78 -16.46 15.55 13.78
C LEU A 78 -17.86 15.37 14.37
N MET A 79 -18.20 16.10 15.43
CA MET A 79 -19.54 16.10 16.01
C MET A 79 -20.59 16.54 14.99
N LEU A 80 -20.30 17.61 14.23
CA LEU A 80 -21.18 18.09 13.16
C LEU A 80 -21.38 17.01 12.07
N LEU A 81 -20.31 16.35 11.64
CA LEU A 81 -20.40 15.25 10.68
C LEU A 81 -21.31 14.12 11.20
N LEU A 82 -21.15 13.72 12.47
CA LEU A 82 -21.96 12.68 13.11
C LEU A 82 -23.45 13.06 13.17
N GLU A 83 -23.75 14.32 13.48
CA GLU A 83 -25.12 14.86 13.46
C GLU A 83 -25.72 14.80 12.04
N VAL A 84 -24.96 15.20 11.02
CA VAL A 84 -25.43 15.20 9.62
C VAL A 84 -25.68 13.77 9.11
N ILE A 85 -24.80 12.81 9.40
CA ILE A 85 -24.97 11.42 8.92
C ILE A 85 -26.04 10.64 9.69
N SER A 86 -26.25 10.95 10.98
CA SER A 86 -27.27 10.29 11.80
C SER A 86 -28.66 10.87 11.59
N GLY A 87 -28.76 12.11 11.10
CA GLY A 87 -30.03 12.85 11.00
C GLY A 87 -30.60 13.27 12.35
N ILE A 88 -29.83 13.14 13.42
CA ILE A 88 -30.25 13.45 14.80
C ILE A 88 -29.48 14.68 15.27
N VAL A 89 -30.21 15.76 15.59
CA VAL A 89 -29.62 16.98 16.16
C VAL A 89 -29.08 16.69 17.56
N MET A 90 -27.77 16.79 17.76
CA MET A 90 -27.14 16.57 19.07
C MET A 90 -27.24 17.82 19.95
N ARG A 91 -28.45 18.10 20.47
CA ARG A 91 -28.78 19.33 21.21
C ARG A 91 -27.98 19.55 22.50
N ARG A 92 -27.40 18.50 23.13
CA ARG A 92 -26.66 18.65 24.39
C ARG A 92 -25.34 19.41 24.26
N PHE A 93 -24.75 19.50 23.06
CA PHE A 93 -23.44 20.16 22.89
C PHE A 93 -23.54 21.66 22.56
N HIS A 94 -24.64 22.11 21.96
CA HIS A 94 -24.91 23.54 21.76
C HIS A 94 -24.97 24.32 23.09
N SER A 95 -25.40 23.68 24.18
CA SER A 95 -25.55 24.35 25.49
C SER A 95 -24.25 24.49 26.29
N ILE A 96 -23.19 23.75 25.96
CA ILE A 96 -21.90 23.75 26.70
C ILE A 96 -20.78 24.50 25.96
N TYR A 97 -20.96 24.76 24.67
CA TYR A 97 -19.97 25.44 23.82
C TYR A 97 -20.51 26.70 23.13
N SER A 98 -21.74 27.14 23.45
CA SER A 98 -22.20 28.49 23.08
C SER A 98 -21.45 29.51 23.94
N PHE A 99 -20.43 30.13 23.37
CA PHE A 99 -19.97 31.46 23.79
C PHE A 99 -20.86 32.54 23.18
#